data_AF-A0A1N7U204-F1
#
_entry.id   AF-A0A1N7U204-F1
#
_cell.length_a   1.000
_cell.length_b   1.000
_cell.length_c   1.000
_cell.angle_alpha   90.00
_cell.angle_beta   90.00
_cell.angle_gamma   90.00
#
_symmetry.space_group_name_H-M   'P 1'
#
loop_
_entity.id
_entity.type
_entity.pdbx_description
1 polymer ?
#
loop_
_entity_poly.entity_id
_entity_poly.type
_entity_poly.pdbx_seq_one_letter_code
_entity_poly.pdbx_strand_id
1 'polypeptide(L)'
;MIGRVNNPSYTQTAGSNAPGPTGSGQSRYEVDARALGKPLPAAQPINTRFANGADRHFDGQNLYGGMTKVGNPFVSSDDHLLATDLKNNLSLLDAFKKDGRLTQGSLQEIAKEEPSSSKVSERTIMLAREILNRPRLNEAIIAKGGEITHDSLTRAGDSEIGNTNPNTQSADPFHAKTDAQVVQAFRGMFDDLRDKSEDRSFFFEKHRYVKKDTLIEISKDPNQTDKNGEPLRDVRTGFPLKMYSEQQVYLAKNLMERPGLMASLDSYKANGYNLFGSHNDDGWLKNYSIDRWLENDKEEKGK
;
A
#
# COMPACT_ATOMS: atom_id res chain seq x y z
N MET A 1 -35.91 -59.28 -43.66
CA MET A 1 -35.67 -60.62 -43.06
C MET A 1 -34.42 -60.50 -42.21
N ILE A 2 -34.49 -60.63 -40.88
CA ILE A 2 -34.39 -61.89 -40.11
C ILE A 2 -33.01 -62.56 -40.34
N GLY A 3 -32.17 -62.82 -39.33
CA GLY A 3 -32.42 -62.68 -37.88
C GLY A 3 -31.18 -62.81 -36.97
N ARG A 4 -31.44 -62.86 -35.66
CA ARG A 4 -30.47 -62.85 -34.55
C ARG A 4 -30.06 -64.26 -34.09
N VAL A 5 -28.82 -64.41 -33.64
CA VAL A 5 -28.33 -65.30 -32.53
C VAL A 5 -26.91 -64.83 -32.17
N ASN A 6 -26.45 -64.73 -30.91
CA ASN A 6 -27.15 -64.71 -29.61
C ASN A 6 -26.30 -63.90 -28.56
N ASN A 7 -26.66 -63.92 -27.27
CA ASN A 7 -25.83 -63.45 -26.13
C ASN A 7 -25.80 -64.56 -25.04
N PRO A 8 -24.88 -64.55 -24.04
CA PRO A 8 -25.22 -63.86 -22.80
C PRO A 8 -24.06 -63.23 -21.97
N SER A 9 -24.36 -62.06 -21.41
CA SER A 9 -24.13 -61.64 -20.01
C SER A 9 -22.75 -61.77 -19.33
N TYR A 10 -22.18 -60.61 -18.97
CA TYR A 10 -21.94 -60.24 -17.56
C TYR A 10 -22.17 -58.73 -17.35
N THR A 11 -22.39 -58.30 -16.11
CA THR A 11 -23.26 -57.14 -15.78
C THR A 11 -22.53 -56.05 -14.99
N GLN A 12 -22.73 -54.78 -15.36
CA GLN A 12 -22.62 -53.55 -14.52
C GLN A 12 -21.25 -53.24 -13.84
N THR A 13 -20.87 -52.00 -13.50
CA THR A 13 -21.63 -50.74 -13.25
C THR A 13 -20.80 -49.51 -13.67
N ALA A 14 -21.45 -48.36 -13.84
CA ALA A 14 -20.79 -47.09 -14.18
C ALA A 14 -20.18 -46.36 -12.95
N GLY A 15 -19.20 -45.49 -13.19
CA GLY A 15 -18.63 -44.58 -12.18
C GLY A 15 -17.83 -43.44 -12.81
N SER A 16 -18.30 -42.21 -12.63
CA SER A 16 -17.67 -40.96 -13.08
C SER A 16 -16.40 -40.61 -12.29
N ASN A 17 -15.43 -39.93 -12.91
CA ASN A 17 -14.47 -39.10 -12.16
C ASN A 17 -13.90 -37.93 -12.99
N ALA A 18 -13.71 -36.80 -12.32
CA ALA A 18 -13.15 -35.55 -12.86
C ALA A 18 -11.61 -35.52 -12.73
N PRO A 19 -10.90 -34.68 -13.50
CA PRO A 19 -9.44 -34.56 -13.41
C PRO A 19 -9.00 -33.78 -12.17
N GLY A 20 -8.08 -34.35 -11.38
CA GLY A 20 -7.45 -33.69 -10.24
C GLY A 20 -6.18 -32.89 -10.61
N PRO A 21 -5.75 -31.92 -9.78
CA PRO A 21 -4.61 -31.07 -10.06
C PRO A 21 -3.27 -31.74 -9.70
N THR A 22 -2.28 -31.61 -10.58
CA THR A 22 -0.88 -32.02 -10.35
C THR A 22 0.01 -30.81 -10.05
N GLY A 23 0.83 -30.85 -9.00
CA GLY A 23 1.82 -29.77 -8.74
C GLY A 23 2.38 -29.66 -7.32
N SER A 24 2.83 -30.75 -6.70
CA SER A 24 3.42 -30.73 -5.35
C SER A 24 4.90 -30.31 -5.35
N GLY A 25 5.18 -29.04 -5.04
CA GLY A 25 6.53 -28.55 -4.74
C GLY A 25 6.99 -28.99 -3.34
N GLN A 26 7.92 -29.94 -3.26
CA GLN A 26 8.47 -30.44 -2.00
C GLN A 26 9.63 -29.55 -1.49
N SER A 27 9.38 -28.75 -0.44
CA SER A 27 10.43 -28.11 0.36
C SER A 27 10.98 -29.09 1.40
N ARG A 28 12.28 -29.40 1.33
CA ARG A 28 12.96 -30.34 2.23
C ARG A 28 13.29 -29.71 3.58
N TYR A 29 12.46 -29.92 4.61
CA TYR A 29 12.87 -29.89 6.03
C TYR A 29 11.80 -30.57 6.89
N GLU A 30 11.85 -31.91 7.03
CA GLU A 30 11.19 -32.65 8.13
C GLU A 30 11.62 -34.13 8.12
N VAL A 31 12.79 -34.41 8.70
CA VAL A 31 13.21 -35.76 9.11
C VAL A 31 13.96 -35.62 10.44
N ASP A 32 13.23 -35.70 11.55
CA ASP A 32 13.42 -36.76 12.53
C ASP A 32 12.50 -36.57 13.75
N ALA A 33 11.59 -37.52 13.95
CA ALA A 33 10.76 -37.60 15.15
C ALA A 33 10.98 -38.95 15.83
N ARG A 34 11.78 -38.97 16.91
CA ARG A 34 11.55 -39.70 18.19
C ARG A 34 12.84 -39.89 18.99
N ALA A 35 12.90 -39.28 20.19
CA ALA A 35 13.32 -39.97 21.42
C ALA A 35 13.00 -39.16 22.69
N LEU A 36 12.39 -39.84 23.68
CA LEU A 36 12.57 -39.61 25.13
C LEU A 36 12.06 -38.29 25.78
N GLY A 37 10.75 -38.21 25.96
CA GLY A 37 10.14 -38.36 27.30
C GLY A 37 10.40 -37.31 28.41
N LYS A 38 9.41 -36.43 28.62
CA LYS A 38 8.90 -35.94 29.92
C LYS A 38 7.51 -35.31 29.69
N PRO A 39 6.49 -35.55 30.54
CA PRO A 39 5.19 -34.90 30.38
C PRO A 39 5.27 -33.42 30.74
N LEU A 40 4.69 -32.56 29.90
CA LEU A 40 4.50 -31.14 30.20
C LEU A 40 3.44 -30.97 31.32
N PRO A 41 3.60 -30.00 32.24
CA PRO A 41 2.61 -29.73 33.27
C PRO A 41 1.29 -29.24 32.64
N ALA A 42 0.17 -29.63 33.23
CA ALA A 42 -1.16 -29.33 32.70
C ALA A 42 -1.42 -27.81 32.61
N ALA A 43 -1.89 -27.35 31.45
CA ALA A 43 -2.31 -25.98 31.25
C ALA A 43 -3.50 -25.65 32.16
N GLN A 44 -3.37 -24.60 32.97
CA GLN A 44 -4.49 -24.03 33.73
C GLN A 44 -5.48 -23.38 32.76
N PRO A 45 -6.81 -23.54 32.95
CA PRO A 45 -7.80 -22.96 32.06
C PRO A 45 -7.80 -21.42 32.19
N ILE A 46 -7.44 -20.73 31.11
CA ILE A 46 -7.54 -19.27 31.02
C ILE A 46 -9.03 -18.90 31.00
N ASN A 47 -9.48 -18.18 32.03
CA ASN A 47 -10.85 -17.68 32.13
C ASN A 47 -11.13 -16.61 31.05
N THR A 48 -11.81 -17.00 29.97
CA THR A 48 -12.22 -16.09 28.90
C THR A 48 -13.48 -15.30 29.29
N ARG A 49 -13.28 -14.15 29.96
CA ARG A 49 -14.32 -13.13 30.15
C ARG A 49 -13.83 -11.70 29.91
N PHE A 50 -13.56 -11.38 28.65
CA PHE A 50 -13.70 -10.01 28.14
C PHE A 50 -14.35 -10.06 26.76
N ALA A 51 -15.61 -9.63 26.70
CA ALA A 51 -16.33 -9.47 25.45
C ALA A 51 -16.12 -8.05 24.92
N ASN A 52 -15.39 -7.93 23.81
CA ASN A 52 -15.60 -6.98 22.72
C ASN A 52 -14.57 -7.26 21.62
N GLY A 53 -15.06 -7.50 20.40
CA GLY A 53 -14.27 -8.03 19.28
C GLY A 53 -13.36 -7.01 18.62
N ALA A 54 -12.24 -6.71 19.27
CA ALA A 54 -11.04 -6.20 18.62
C ALA A 54 -9.90 -7.14 19.01
N ASP A 55 -9.57 -8.08 18.13
CA ASP A 55 -8.41 -8.95 18.31
C ASP A 55 -7.15 -8.07 18.32
N ARG A 56 -6.60 -7.88 19.52
CA ARG A 56 -5.33 -7.19 19.68
C ARG A 56 -4.27 -8.08 19.04
N HIS A 57 -3.78 -7.70 17.87
CA HIS A 57 -2.66 -8.37 17.25
C HIS A 57 -1.45 -8.24 18.18
N PHE A 58 -1.17 -9.31 18.91
CA PHE A 58 -0.14 -9.35 19.94
C PHE A 58 1.08 -10.05 19.34
N ASP A 59 2.04 -9.26 18.87
CA ASP A 59 3.32 -9.75 18.39
C ASP A 59 4.17 -10.27 19.56
N GLY A 60 3.84 -11.49 20.00
CA GLY A 60 4.48 -12.19 21.13
C GLY A 60 5.94 -12.58 20.89
N GLN A 61 6.55 -12.20 19.76
CA GLN A 61 7.94 -12.51 19.42
C GLN A 61 8.95 -11.89 20.41
N ASN A 62 8.58 -10.82 21.12
CA ASN A 62 9.44 -10.18 22.13
C ASN A 62 9.26 -10.72 23.57
N LEU A 63 8.42 -11.73 23.81
CA LEU A 63 8.14 -12.20 25.19
C LEU A 63 9.20 -13.14 25.78
N TYR A 64 10.15 -13.63 24.96
CA TYR A 64 11.22 -14.55 25.39
C TYR A 64 12.59 -14.08 24.90
N GLY A 65 12.97 -12.84 25.24
CA GLY A 65 14.28 -12.26 24.89
C GLY A 65 14.72 -11.17 25.86
N GLY A 66 15.46 -11.55 26.90
CA GLY A 66 16.11 -10.57 27.77
C GLY A 66 17.26 -9.88 27.05
N MET A 67 17.00 -8.75 26.39
CA MET A 67 18.02 -7.89 25.78
C MET A 67 17.77 -6.41 26.07
N THR A 68 18.76 -5.76 26.66
CA THR A 68 18.77 -4.34 27.07
C THR A 68 19.03 -3.38 25.89
N LYS A 69 18.14 -3.47 24.89
CA LYS A 69 17.78 -2.48 23.85
C LYS A 69 17.00 -3.26 22.79
N VAL A 70 15.73 -3.54 23.09
CA VAL A 70 14.80 -4.06 22.08
C VAL A 70 14.68 -3.06 20.93
N GLY A 71 14.72 -3.57 19.70
CA GLY A 71 14.47 -2.76 18.51
C GLY A 71 13.04 -2.19 18.52
N ASN A 72 12.78 -1.20 17.67
CA ASN A 72 11.46 -0.59 17.57
C ASN A 72 10.42 -1.69 17.18
N PRO A 73 9.44 -2.02 18.06
CA PRO A 73 8.53 -3.14 17.84
C PRO A 73 7.56 -2.92 16.67
N PHE A 74 7.49 -1.70 16.14
CA PHE A 74 6.60 -1.32 15.06
C PHE A 74 7.19 -1.51 13.65
N VAL A 75 8.47 -1.87 13.53
CA VAL A 75 9.18 -1.97 12.22
C VAL A 75 8.49 -2.94 11.25
N SER A 76 7.96 -4.06 11.76
CA SER A 76 7.23 -5.05 10.96
C SER A 76 5.74 -4.74 10.77
N SER A 77 5.14 -3.88 11.59
CA SER A 77 3.71 -3.56 11.55
C SER A 77 3.32 -2.83 10.27
N ASP A 78 2.08 -2.97 9.83
CA ASP A 78 1.49 -2.18 8.75
C ASP A 78 1.15 -0.74 9.18
N ASP A 79 1.13 0.17 8.21
CA ASP A 79 0.90 1.61 8.40
C ASP A 79 -0.46 1.91 9.07
N HIS A 80 -1.53 1.24 8.65
CA HIS A 80 -2.88 1.39 9.22
C HIS A 80 -2.94 1.03 10.72
N LEU A 81 -2.12 0.08 11.17
CA LEU A 81 -2.00 -0.29 12.59
C LEU A 81 -1.31 0.83 13.38
N LEU A 82 -0.31 1.48 12.79
CA LEU A 82 0.38 2.62 13.42
C LEU A 82 -0.53 3.84 13.51
N ALA A 83 -1.30 4.14 12.46
CA ALA A 83 -2.32 5.18 12.47
C ALA A 83 -3.39 4.90 13.56
N THR A 84 -3.81 3.65 13.69
CA THR A 84 -4.80 3.21 14.69
C THR A 84 -4.26 3.25 16.12
N ASP A 85 -3.02 2.81 16.38
CA ASP A 85 -2.41 2.92 17.72
C ASP A 85 -2.22 4.41 18.09
N LEU A 86 -1.81 5.26 17.14
CA LEU A 86 -1.70 6.71 17.38
C LEU A 86 -3.08 7.35 17.67
N LYS A 87 -4.13 6.94 16.95
CA LYS A 87 -5.53 7.36 17.18
C LYS A 87 -5.99 7.02 18.60
N ASN A 88 -5.75 5.78 19.04
CA ASN A 88 -6.18 5.29 20.35
C ASN A 88 -5.46 5.97 21.51
N ASN A 89 -4.23 6.46 21.28
CA ASN A 89 -3.43 7.17 22.29
C ASN A 89 -3.51 8.71 22.17
N LEU A 90 -4.34 9.26 21.28
CA LEU A 90 -4.32 10.69 20.92
C LEU A 90 -4.55 11.65 22.11
N SER A 91 -5.38 11.24 23.08
CA SER A 91 -5.62 12.00 24.32
C SER A 91 -4.43 12.04 25.28
N LEU A 92 -3.49 11.10 25.17
CA LEU A 92 -2.25 11.07 25.96
C LEU A 92 -1.19 12.05 25.41
N LEU A 93 -1.41 12.60 24.21
CA LEU A 93 -0.48 13.49 23.53
C LEU A 93 -0.76 14.99 23.76
N ASP A 94 -1.70 15.31 24.65
CA ASP A 94 -2.10 16.70 24.95
C ASP A 94 -0.91 17.59 25.35
N ALA A 95 0.08 17.03 26.05
CA ALA A 95 1.31 17.74 26.45
C ALA A 95 2.23 18.17 25.28
N PHE A 96 1.99 17.67 24.06
CA PHE A 96 2.76 17.97 22.85
C PHE A 96 1.94 18.77 21.81
N LYS A 97 0.72 19.20 22.17
CA LYS A 97 -0.09 20.06 21.32
C LYS A 97 0.47 21.48 21.29
N LYS A 98 0.56 22.07 20.10
CA LYS A 98 0.88 23.48 19.87
C LYS A 98 -0.39 24.20 19.43
N ASP A 99 -0.75 25.28 20.13
CA ASP A 99 -2.00 26.02 19.91
C ASP A 99 -3.26 25.11 19.89
N GLY A 100 -3.26 24.08 20.74
CA GLY A 100 -4.32 23.08 20.85
C GLY A 100 -4.28 21.95 19.80
N ARG A 101 -3.32 21.95 18.88
CA ARG A 101 -3.23 21.01 17.74
C ARG A 101 -2.05 20.08 17.86
N LEU A 102 -2.22 18.82 17.48
CA LEU A 102 -1.10 17.91 17.22
C LEU A 102 -0.62 18.16 15.78
N THR A 103 0.69 18.18 15.56
CA THR A 103 1.29 18.43 14.22
C THR A 103 2.40 17.41 13.95
N GLN A 104 2.95 17.41 12.73
CA GLN A 104 4.19 16.67 12.46
C GLN A 104 5.33 17.12 13.41
N GLY A 105 5.38 18.41 13.75
CA GLY A 105 6.34 18.95 14.74
C GLY A 105 6.14 18.36 16.15
N SER A 106 4.89 18.10 16.54
CA SER A 106 4.58 17.41 17.80
C SER A 106 5.08 15.97 17.81
N LEU A 107 4.94 15.23 16.70
CA LEU A 107 5.53 13.89 16.58
C LEU A 107 7.06 13.93 16.64
N GLN A 108 7.69 14.95 16.05
CA GLN A 108 9.15 15.13 16.13
C GLN A 108 9.63 15.45 17.55
N GLU A 109 8.80 16.08 18.39
CA GLU A 109 9.09 16.30 19.80
C GLU A 109 8.95 15.00 20.60
N ILE A 110 7.82 14.28 20.44
CA ILE A 110 7.61 12.95 21.05
C ILE A 110 8.75 11.99 20.70
N ALA A 111 9.20 11.96 19.44
CA ALA A 111 10.28 11.10 18.99
C ALA A 111 11.66 11.44 19.59
N LYS A 112 11.85 12.66 20.12
CA LYS A 112 13.10 13.09 20.79
C LYS A 112 13.09 12.85 22.31
N GLU A 113 11.94 12.50 22.88
CA GLU A 113 11.82 12.22 24.31
C GLU A 113 12.70 11.04 24.75
N GLU A 114 13.19 11.11 25.99
CA GLU A 114 13.92 10.02 26.64
C GLU A 114 12.93 9.11 27.38
N PRO A 115 12.87 7.79 27.09
CA PRO A 115 11.90 6.88 27.67
C PRO A 115 11.87 6.81 29.20
N SER A 116 12.98 7.15 29.87
CA SER A 116 13.12 7.10 31.34
C SER A 116 12.56 8.32 32.07
N SER A 117 12.24 9.42 31.36
CA SER A 117 11.78 10.68 31.95
C SER A 117 10.62 11.35 31.21
N SER A 118 10.15 10.75 30.12
CA SER A 118 9.07 11.31 29.29
C SER A 118 7.70 11.32 29.98
N LYS A 119 6.84 12.22 29.49
CA LYS A 119 5.41 12.28 29.84
C LYS A 119 4.57 11.18 29.15
N VAL A 120 5.12 10.50 28.15
CA VAL A 120 4.45 9.41 27.40
C VAL A 120 5.25 8.12 27.49
N SER A 121 4.59 6.99 27.21
CA SER A 121 5.23 5.68 27.29
C SER A 121 6.35 5.50 26.26
N GLU A 122 7.34 4.65 26.56
CA GLU A 122 8.38 4.24 25.59
C GLU A 122 7.78 3.74 24.27
N ARG A 123 6.67 2.99 24.34
CA ARG A 123 5.92 2.54 23.16
C ARG A 123 5.41 3.72 22.32
N THR A 124 4.89 4.78 22.94
CA THR A 124 4.43 5.99 22.25
C THR A 124 5.59 6.71 21.54
N ILE A 125 6.77 6.77 22.17
CA ILE A 125 7.99 7.35 21.59
C ILE A 125 8.44 6.51 20.38
N MET A 126 8.46 5.18 20.50
CA MET A 126 8.78 4.24 19.42
C MET A 126 7.78 4.31 18.26
N LEU A 127 6.49 4.49 18.55
CA LEU A 127 5.44 4.69 17.54
C LEU A 127 5.66 5.98 16.76
N ALA A 128 5.91 7.10 17.43
CA ALA A 128 6.19 8.38 16.77
C ALA A 128 7.47 8.31 15.91
N ARG A 129 8.52 7.62 16.39
CA ARG A 129 9.75 7.34 15.61
C ARG A 129 9.46 6.52 14.36
N GLU A 130 8.64 5.48 14.46
CA GLU A 130 8.30 4.64 13.29
C GLU A 130 7.48 5.43 12.27
N ILE A 131 6.45 6.17 12.71
CA ILE A 131 5.62 6.99 11.83
C ILE A 131 6.48 8.00 11.07
N LEU A 132 7.37 8.73 11.76
CA LEU A 132 8.28 9.69 11.11
C LEU A 132 9.28 9.02 10.14
N ASN A 133 9.63 7.75 10.36
CA ASN A 133 10.46 6.95 9.46
C ASN A 133 9.69 6.45 8.22
N ARG A 134 8.37 6.63 8.16
CA ARG A 134 7.50 6.25 7.03
C ARG A 134 6.92 7.50 6.36
N PRO A 135 7.59 8.07 5.34
CA PRO A 135 7.18 9.34 4.76
C PRO A 135 5.75 9.33 4.23
N ARG A 136 5.30 8.21 3.63
CA ARG A 136 3.94 8.02 3.14
C ARG A 136 2.89 8.09 4.26
N LEU A 137 2.98 7.22 5.28
CA LEU A 137 2.07 7.28 6.45
C LEU A 137 2.08 8.65 7.14
N ASN A 138 3.27 9.17 7.43
CA ASN A 138 3.43 10.47 8.09
C ASN A 138 2.79 11.62 7.28
N GLU A 139 2.71 11.49 5.96
CA GLU A 139 1.96 12.41 5.12
C GLU A 139 0.44 12.16 5.17
N ALA A 140 0.00 10.90 5.10
CA ALA A 140 -1.42 10.52 5.09
C ALA A 140 -2.17 10.92 6.38
N ILE A 141 -1.49 10.93 7.53
CA ILE A 141 -2.10 11.33 8.82
C ILE A 141 -2.24 12.84 9.01
N ILE A 142 -1.66 13.67 8.13
CA ILE A 142 -1.73 15.13 8.19
C ILE A 142 -2.98 15.61 7.44
N ALA A 143 -3.88 16.27 8.17
CA ALA A 143 -5.03 16.97 7.61
C ALA A 143 -4.65 18.35 7.07
N LYS A 144 -5.60 18.97 6.34
CA LYS A 144 -5.50 20.35 5.87
C LYS A 144 -5.27 21.31 7.04
N GLY A 145 -4.24 22.14 6.95
CA GLY A 145 -3.76 23.01 8.03
C GLY A 145 -2.58 22.44 8.81
N GLY A 146 -1.98 21.33 8.38
CA GLY A 146 -0.78 20.75 8.99
C GLY A 146 -1.03 19.99 10.31
N GLU A 147 -2.29 19.76 10.68
CA GLU A 147 -2.70 19.13 11.93
C GLU A 147 -2.99 17.63 11.80
N ILE A 148 -2.71 16.88 12.86
CA ILE A 148 -3.03 15.45 12.98
C ILE A 148 -4.30 15.34 13.83
N THR A 149 -5.34 14.76 13.25
CA THR A 149 -6.70 14.73 13.81
C THR A 149 -7.16 13.28 13.99
N HIS A 150 -8.20 13.07 14.80
CA HIS A 150 -8.85 11.76 14.90
C HIS A 150 -9.35 11.27 13.53
N ASP A 151 -9.84 12.18 12.69
CA ASP A 151 -10.40 11.85 11.37
C ASP A 151 -9.32 11.52 10.33
N SER A 152 -8.18 12.23 10.34
CA SER A 152 -7.05 11.88 9.46
C SER A 152 -6.39 10.56 9.87
N LEU A 153 -6.26 10.31 11.17
CA LEU A 153 -5.81 9.01 11.68
C LEU A 153 -6.82 7.88 11.42
N THR A 154 -8.12 8.18 11.41
CA THR A 154 -9.16 7.20 11.02
C THR A 154 -9.02 6.85 9.54
N ARG A 155 -8.99 7.85 8.64
CA ARG A 155 -8.79 7.59 7.20
C ARG A 155 -7.53 6.78 6.92
N ALA A 156 -6.38 7.18 7.48
CA ALA A 156 -5.13 6.43 7.31
C ALA A 156 -5.19 5.01 7.93
N GLY A 157 -5.90 4.85 9.05
CA GLY A 157 -6.18 3.56 9.68
C GLY A 157 -7.15 2.66 8.91
N ASP A 158 -7.92 3.23 7.97
CA ASP A 158 -8.82 2.49 7.09
C ASP A 158 -8.18 2.21 5.71
N SER A 159 -7.15 2.97 5.31
CA SER A 159 -6.62 2.97 3.92
C SER A 159 -5.14 2.62 3.72
N GLU A 160 -4.24 2.91 4.67
CA GLU A 160 -2.80 2.65 4.50
C GLU A 160 -2.45 1.19 4.83
N ILE A 161 -2.86 0.27 3.97
CA ILE A 161 -2.59 -1.16 4.08
C ILE A 161 -1.15 -1.45 3.63
N GLY A 162 -0.47 -2.37 4.31
CA GLY A 162 0.93 -2.72 4.07
C GLY A 162 1.92 -1.87 4.88
N ASN A 163 3.20 -2.17 4.70
CA ASN A 163 4.31 -1.57 5.44
C ASN A 163 5.16 -0.69 4.52
N THR A 164 5.16 0.63 4.74
CA THR A 164 5.94 1.57 3.91
C THR A 164 7.27 1.99 4.55
N ASN A 165 7.84 1.18 5.46
CA ASN A 165 9.17 1.44 6.02
C ASN A 165 10.23 1.40 4.88
N PRO A 166 11.04 2.46 4.69
CA PRO A 166 12.05 2.52 3.63
C PRO A 166 13.11 1.40 3.66
N ASN A 167 13.24 0.69 4.79
CA ASN A 167 14.18 -0.42 4.96
C ASN A 167 13.55 -1.79 4.62
N THR A 168 12.25 -1.84 4.32
CA THR A 168 11.57 -3.04 3.83
C THR A 168 12.01 -3.31 2.39
N GLN A 169 12.37 -4.55 2.07
CA GLN A 169 12.74 -4.91 0.71
C GLN A 169 11.51 -4.85 -0.21
N SER A 170 11.50 -3.88 -1.13
CA SER A 170 10.46 -3.70 -2.13
C SER A 170 11.06 -3.54 -3.52
N ALA A 171 10.41 -4.13 -4.52
CA ALA A 171 10.73 -3.91 -5.93
C ALA A 171 10.14 -2.60 -6.47
N ASP A 172 9.16 -2.01 -5.76
CA ASP A 172 8.58 -0.71 -6.11
C ASP A 172 9.46 0.43 -5.57
N PRO A 173 10.11 1.25 -6.43
CA PRO A 173 10.94 2.38 -6.00
C PRO A 173 10.12 3.53 -5.37
N PHE A 174 8.78 3.49 -5.45
CA PHE A 174 7.88 4.48 -4.88
C PHE A 174 7.24 4.05 -3.56
N HIS A 175 7.36 2.80 -3.11
CA HIS A 175 6.57 2.25 -1.98
C HIS A 175 6.56 3.14 -0.71
N ALA A 176 7.73 3.63 -0.28
CA ALA A 176 7.90 4.50 0.89
C ALA A 176 7.83 6.00 0.57
N LYS A 177 7.71 6.38 -0.71
CA LYS A 177 7.65 7.79 -1.13
C LYS A 177 6.30 8.41 -0.81
N THR A 178 6.30 9.69 -0.52
CA THR A 178 5.09 10.48 -0.30
C THR A 178 4.28 10.63 -1.60
N ASP A 179 3.00 11.00 -1.53
CA ASP A 179 2.18 11.25 -2.72
C ASP A 179 2.76 12.42 -3.51
N ALA A 180 3.21 13.48 -2.83
CA ALA A 180 3.92 14.58 -3.46
C ALA A 180 5.16 14.12 -4.27
N GLN A 181 5.91 13.15 -3.76
CA GLN A 181 7.07 12.60 -4.49
C GLN A 181 6.66 11.71 -5.68
N VAL A 182 5.54 10.97 -5.58
CA VAL A 182 4.98 10.20 -6.72
C VAL A 182 4.47 11.14 -7.81
N VAL A 183 3.72 12.17 -7.45
CA VAL A 183 3.19 13.17 -8.38
C VAL A 183 4.31 14.01 -9.00
N GLN A 184 5.37 14.33 -8.26
CA GLN A 184 6.57 14.98 -8.80
C GLN A 184 7.31 14.08 -9.81
N ALA A 185 7.42 12.77 -9.53
CA ALA A 185 8.01 11.82 -10.49
C ALA A 185 7.15 11.68 -11.75
N PHE A 186 5.82 11.62 -11.61
CA PHE A 186 4.89 11.69 -12.74
C PHE A 186 5.05 12.97 -13.54
N ARG A 187 5.21 14.11 -12.88
CA ARG A 187 5.41 15.40 -13.54
C ARG A 187 6.71 15.45 -14.36
N GLY A 188 7.74 14.72 -13.93
CA GLY A 188 8.99 14.50 -14.67
C GLY A 188 8.82 13.61 -15.90
N MET A 189 8.04 12.52 -15.81
CA MET A 189 7.74 11.62 -16.93
C MET A 189 6.60 12.09 -17.85
N PHE A 190 5.95 13.20 -17.52
CA PHE A 190 4.75 13.68 -18.21
C PHE A 190 4.97 13.83 -19.73
N ASP A 191 6.15 14.30 -20.15
CA ASP A 191 6.46 14.52 -21.56
C ASP A 191 6.65 13.22 -22.38
N ASP A 192 6.97 12.11 -21.72
CA ASP A 192 7.11 10.79 -22.33
C ASP A 192 5.75 10.05 -22.41
N LEU A 193 4.85 10.33 -21.47
CA LEU A 193 3.55 9.67 -21.32
C LEU A 193 2.38 10.42 -21.99
N ARG A 194 2.59 11.66 -22.44
CA ARG A 194 1.50 12.51 -22.99
C ARG A 194 1.03 12.08 -24.38
N ASP A 195 -0.26 12.31 -24.62
CA ASP A 195 -0.82 12.23 -25.96
C ASP A 195 -0.41 13.47 -26.77
N LYS A 196 0.60 13.30 -27.62
CA LYS A 196 1.16 14.38 -28.46
C LYS A 196 0.16 14.93 -29.48
N SER A 197 -0.96 14.24 -29.74
CA SER A 197 -2.00 14.75 -30.64
C SER A 197 -2.89 15.82 -30.00
N GLU A 198 -2.94 15.88 -28.66
CA GLU A 198 -3.66 16.90 -27.90
C GLU A 198 -2.76 18.03 -27.38
N ASP A 199 -1.47 18.08 -27.76
CA ASP A 199 -0.56 19.19 -27.41
C ASP A 199 -1.11 20.52 -27.97
N ARG A 200 -1.51 21.44 -27.08
CA ARG A 200 -1.95 22.80 -27.44
C ARG A 200 -0.96 23.83 -26.93
N SER A 201 -0.74 24.88 -27.72
CA SER A 201 0.09 26.02 -27.33
C SER A 201 -0.73 27.30 -27.38
N PHE A 202 -0.83 28.02 -26.27
CA PHE A 202 -1.60 29.26 -26.16
C PHE A 202 -0.75 30.31 -25.43
N PHE A 203 -0.49 31.45 -26.07
CA PHE A 203 0.38 32.53 -25.55
C PHE A 203 1.62 32.03 -24.77
N PHE A 204 2.41 31.16 -25.41
CA PHE A 204 3.64 30.53 -24.88
C PHE A 204 3.46 29.43 -23.82
N GLU A 205 2.25 29.24 -23.27
CA GLU A 205 1.95 28.13 -22.37
C GLU A 205 1.71 26.83 -23.16
N LYS A 206 2.30 25.72 -22.69
CA LYS A 206 2.13 24.38 -23.26
C LYS A 206 1.07 23.64 -22.45
N HIS A 207 -0.09 23.42 -23.05
CA HIS A 207 -1.15 22.60 -22.50
C HIS A 207 -0.95 21.18 -23.02
N ARG A 208 -0.66 20.26 -22.10
CA ARG A 208 -0.26 18.88 -22.39
C ARG A 208 -1.09 17.92 -21.55
N TYR A 209 -1.43 16.78 -22.12
CA TYR A 209 -2.47 15.91 -21.58
C TYR A 209 -2.02 14.44 -21.58
N VAL A 210 -2.25 13.74 -20.48
CA VAL A 210 -2.07 12.28 -20.34
C VAL A 210 -3.44 11.66 -20.09
N LYS A 211 -3.83 10.65 -20.88
CA LYS A 211 -5.08 9.90 -20.63
C LYS A 211 -4.94 9.06 -19.37
N LYS A 212 -5.96 9.03 -18.52
CA LYS A 212 -6.03 8.07 -17.40
C LYS A 212 -5.97 6.63 -17.89
N ASP A 213 -6.60 6.34 -19.04
CA ASP A 213 -6.54 5.04 -19.69
C ASP A 213 -5.11 4.58 -20.02
N THR A 214 -4.22 5.50 -20.40
CA THR A 214 -2.80 5.18 -20.62
C THR A 214 -2.12 4.79 -19.31
N LEU A 215 -2.44 5.42 -18.18
CA LEU A 215 -1.92 4.99 -16.87
C LEU A 215 -2.51 3.64 -16.42
N ILE A 216 -3.80 3.40 -16.71
CA ILE A 216 -4.49 2.11 -16.47
C ILE A 216 -3.92 0.99 -17.35
N GLU A 217 -3.45 1.30 -18.56
CA GLU A 217 -2.75 0.36 -19.42
C GLU A 217 -1.35 0.06 -18.87
N ILE A 218 -0.56 1.09 -18.56
CA ILE A 218 0.80 0.96 -18.02
C ILE A 218 0.82 0.19 -16.70
N SER A 219 -0.15 0.43 -15.80
CA SER A 219 -0.21 -0.26 -14.50
C SER A 219 -0.45 -1.76 -14.61
N LYS A 220 -1.04 -2.24 -15.71
CA LYS A 220 -1.25 -3.68 -15.99
C LYS A 220 0.02 -4.41 -16.44
N ASP A 221 1.13 -3.70 -16.64
CA ASP A 221 2.42 -4.26 -17.08
C ASP A 221 2.32 -5.13 -18.38
N PRO A 222 1.72 -4.59 -19.46
CA PRO A 222 1.47 -5.37 -20.67
C PRO A 222 2.77 -5.76 -21.39
N ASN A 223 2.73 -6.96 -21.97
CA ASN A 223 3.80 -7.46 -22.82
C ASN A 223 3.63 -6.92 -24.25
N GLN A 224 4.73 -6.69 -24.97
CA GLN A 224 4.68 -6.41 -26.40
C GLN A 224 4.15 -7.65 -27.13
N THR A 225 3.24 -7.45 -28.08
CA THR A 225 2.64 -8.53 -28.87
C THR A 225 3.05 -8.45 -30.33
N ASP A 226 3.00 -9.61 -31.01
CA ASP A 226 3.13 -9.69 -32.46
C ASP A 226 1.82 -9.29 -33.17
N LYS A 227 1.78 -9.44 -34.50
CA LYS A 227 0.58 -9.13 -35.32
C LYS A 227 -0.62 -10.05 -35.05
N ASN A 228 -0.42 -11.16 -34.36
CA ASN A 228 -1.45 -12.14 -34.00
C ASN A 228 -1.93 -11.95 -32.54
N GLY A 229 -1.28 -11.06 -31.77
CA GLY A 229 -1.56 -10.86 -30.35
C GLY A 229 -0.69 -11.70 -29.41
N GLU A 230 0.26 -12.49 -29.92
CA GLU A 230 1.10 -13.36 -29.11
C GLU A 230 2.27 -12.58 -28.48
N PRO A 231 2.62 -12.79 -27.19
CA PRO A 231 3.71 -12.07 -26.54
C PRO A 231 5.07 -12.31 -27.21
N LEU A 232 5.71 -11.23 -27.67
CA LEU A 232 7.10 -11.24 -28.14
C LEU A 232 8.02 -11.61 -26.97
N ARG A 233 9.05 -12.43 -27.23
CA ARG A 233 9.97 -12.94 -26.21
C ARG A 233 11.40 -12.53 -26.49
N ASP A 234 12.14 -12.20 -25.44
CA ASP A 234 13.58 -12.00 -25.50
C ASP A 234 14.28 -13.32 -25.87
N VAL A 235 15.08 -13.29 -26.94
CA VAL A 235 15.71 -14.48 -27.53
C VAL A 235 16.72 -15.15 -26.59
N ARG A 236 17.28 -14.41 -25.64
CA ARG A 236 18.33 -14.89 -24.71
C ARG A 236 17.74 -15.53 -23.45
N THR A 237 16.58 -15.06 -22.99
CA THR A 237 15.98 -15.43 -21.70
C THR A 237 14.64 -16.15 -21.82
N GLY A 238 13.95 -16.03 -22.97
CA GLY A 238 12.61 -16.58 -23.20
C GLY A 238 11.47 -15.83 -22.50
N PHE A 239 11.76 -14.80 -21.70
CA PHE A 239 10.75 -13.99 -21.04
C PHE A 239 10.03 -13.06 -22.03
N PRO A 240 8.72 -12.74 -21.81
CA PRO A 240 8.01 -11.74 -22.59
C PRO A 240 8.68 -10.36 -22.51
N LEU A 241 8.76 -9.67 -23.64
CA LEU A 241 9.19 -8.27 -23.71
C LEU A 241 8.09 -7.36 -23.15
N LYS A 242 8.46 -6.37 -22.33
CA LYS A 242 7.52 -5.40 -21.74
C LYS A 242 7.30 -4.19 -22.65
N MET A 243 6.08 -3.66 -22.68
CA MET A 243 5.78 -2.42 -23.43
C MET A 243 6.37 -1.18 -22.74
N TYR A 244 6.45 -1.20 -21.41
CA TYR A 244 6.88 -0.08 -20.59
C TYR A 244 8.03 -0.48 -19.67
N SER A 245 8.81 0.50 -19.22
CA SER A 245 9.82 0.27 -18.19
C SER A 245 9.18 -0.02 -16.82
N GLU A 246 9.86 -0.80 -15.99
CA GLU A 246 9.40 -1.09 -14.61
C GLU A 246 9.10 0.19 -13.82
N GLN A 247 9.90 1.25 -14.00
CA GLN A 247 9.70 2.53 -13.34
C GLN A 247 8.37 3.19 -13.77
N GLN A 248 7.99 3.12 -15.04
CA GLN A 248 6.68 3.62 -15.51
C GLN A 248 5.53 2.76 -14.97
N VAL A 249 5.69 1.43 -14.94
CA VAL A 249 4.71 0.50 -14.37
C VAL A 249 4.45 0.80 -12.89
N TYR A 250 5.50 0.88 -12.06
CA TYR A 250 5.35 1.16 -10.63
C TYR A 250 4.82 2.57 -10.35
N LEU A 251 5.23 3.57 -11.14
CA LEU A 251 4.68 4.91 -11.06
C LEU A 251 3.17 4.92 -11.36
N ALA A 252 2.75 4.27 -12.45
CA ALA A 252 1.35 4.19 -12.83
C ALA A 252 0.51 3.43 -11.78
N LYS A 253 1.01 2.31 -11.25
CA LYS A 253 0.39 1.61 -10.11
C LYS A 253 0.23 2.53 -8.91
N ASN A 254 1.28 3.25 -8.49
CA ASN A 254 1.19 4.16 -7.36
C ASN A 254 0.19 5.32 -7.61
N LEU A 255 0.07 5.85 -8.83
CA LEU A 255 -0.95 6.86 -9.15
C LEU A 255 -2.38 6.32 -9.08
N MET A 256 -2.59 5.07 -9.52
CA MET A 256 -3.92 4.44 -9.63
C MET A 256 -4.40 3.78 -8.33
N GLU A 257 -3.50 3.15 -7.57
CA GLU A 257 -3.82 2.24 -6.47
C GLU A 257 -3.71 2.90 -5.09
N ARG A 258 -3.04 4.07 -4.97
CA ARG A 258 -2.94 4.78 -3.70
C ARG A 258 -4.28 5.38 -3.28
N PRO A 259 -4.68 5.24 -1.99
CA PRO A 259 -5.96 5.74 -1.50
C PRO A 259 -6.21 7.21 -1.83
N GLY A 260 -7.20 7.46 -2.69
CA GLY A 260 -7.63 8.81 -3.05
C GLY A 260 -6.67 9.64 -3.90
N LEU A 261 -5.47 9.14 -4.28
CA LEU A 261 -4.49 9.94 -5.02
C LEU A 261 -5.01 10.39 -6.39
N MET A 262 -5.48 9.46 -7.22
CA MET A 262 -6.06 9.82 -8.54
C MET A 262 -7.27 10.76 -8.40
N ALA A 263 -8.18 10.49 -7.45
CA ALA A 263 -9.32 11.36 -7.17
C ALA A 263 -8.88 12.77 -6.71
N SER A 264 -7.75 12.89 -6.02
CA SER A 264 -7.14 14.16 -5.61
C SER A 264 -6.58 14.92 -6.82
N LEU A 265 -5.98 14.23 -7.79
CA LEU A 265 -5.51 14.79 -9.08
C LEU A 265 -6.66 15.23 -10.01
N ASP A 266 -7.86 14.68 -9.83
CA ASP A 266 -9.08 15.12 -10.52
C ASP A 266 -9.84 16.24 -9.79
N SER A 267 -9.63 16.35 -8.48
CA SER A 267 -10.36 17.29 -7.62
C SER A 267 -10.05 18.77 -7.88
N TYR A 268 -10.75 19.65 -7.16
CA TYR A 268 -10.47 21.08 -7.09
C TYR A 268 -9.02 21.39 -6.65
N LYS A 269 -8.33 20.47 -5.96
CA LYS A 269 -6.93 20.64 -5.54
C LYS A 269 -5.98 20.74 -6.73
N ALA A 270 -6.21 19.95 -7.77
CA ALA A 270 -5.42 20.04 -9.01
C ALA A 270 -6.00 21.06 -9.99
N ASN A 271 -7.32 21.07 -10.16
CA ASN A 271 -7.96 21.77 -11.27
C ASN A 271 -8.51 23.17 -10.91
N GLY A 272 -8.50 23.54 -9.62
CA GLY A 272 -9.08 24.79 -9.11
C GLY A 272 -10.61 24.76 -9.01
N TYR A 273 -11.17 25.84 -8.46
CA TYR A 273 -12.62 26.08 -8.45
C TYR A 273 -13.00 26.92 -9.67
N ASN A 274 -13.93 26.43 -10.50
CA ASN A 274 -14.47 27.18 -11.63
C ASN A 274 -15.94 27.53 -11.37
N LEU A 275 -16.26 28.83 -11.38
CA LEU A 275 -17.58 29.36 -11.01
C LEU A 275 -18.75 28.88 -11.89
N PHE A 276 -18.44 28.35 -13.08
CA PHE A 276 -19.43 27.85 -14.05
C PHE A 276 -19.53 26.32 -14.09
N GLY A 277 -18.96 25.62 -13.11
CA GLY A 277 -18.99 24.16 -13.01
C GLY A 277 -17.86 23.50 -13.81
N SER A 278 -16.85 23.00 -13.10
CA SER A 278 -15.73 22.29 -13.70
C SER A 278 -15.98 20.78 -13.76
N HIS A 279 -16.34 20.28 -14.94
CA HIS A 279 -16.33 18.84 -15.24
C HIS A 279 -14.87 18.37 -15.41
N ASN A 280 -14.15 18.27 -14.29
CA ASN A 280 -12.71 17.94 -14.29
C ASN A 280 -12.40 16.46 -14.48
N ASP A 281 -13.41 15.59 -14.33
CA ASP A 281 -13.31 14.20 -14.74
C ASP A 281 -13.60 14.07 -16.24
N ASP A 282 -12.68 14.59 -17.06
CA ASP A 282 -12.70 14.48 -18.52
C ASP A 282 -11.83 13.32 -19.04
N GLY A 283 -11.30 12.48 -18.14
CA GLY A 283 -10.38 11.40 -18.47
C GLY A 283 -8.92 11.83 -18.66
N TRP A 284 -8.58 13.12 -18.42
CA TRP A 284 -7.26 13.68 -18.71
C TRP A 284 -6.58 14.33 -17.51
N LEU A 285 -5.33 13.94 -17.27
CA LEU A 285 -4.41 14.67 -16.40
C LEU A 285 -3.71 15.76 -17.22
N LYS A 286 -3.78 17.01 -16.75
CA LYS A 286 -3.16 18.19 -17.40
C LYS A 286 -1.89 18.61 -16.67
N ASN A 287 -0.83 18.93 -17.40
CA ASN A 287 0.45 19.33 -16.79
C ASN A 287 0.32 20.48 -15.77
N TYR A 288 -0.45 21.53 -16.10
CA TYR A 288 -0.70 22.67 -15.22
C TYR A 288 -1.54 22.32 -13.98
N SER A 289 -2.42 21.31 -14.07
CA SER A 289 -3.19 20.83 -12.92
C SER A 289 -2.32 19.99 -11.98
N ILE A 290 -1.35 19.24 -12.52
CA ILE A 290 -0.33 18.55 -11.71
C ILE A 290 0.57 19.56 -10.99
N ASP A 291 1.02 20.60 -11.68
CA ASP A 291 1.84 21.67 -11.08
C ASP A 291 1.07 22.39 -9.95
N ARG A 292 -0.21 22.74 -10.17
CA ARG A 292 -1.10 23.32 -9.14
C ARG A 292 -1.37 22.35 -7.97
N TRP A 293 -1.54 21.05 -8.24
CA TRP A 293 -1.76 20.07 -7.17
C TRP A 293 -0.56 20.02 -6.22
N LEU A 294 0.67 20.06 -6.75
CA LEU A 294 1.91 20.05 -5.96
C LEU A 294 2.06 21.31 -5.10
N GLU A 295 1.67 22.47 -5.63
CA GLU A 295 1.63 23.75 -4.89
C GLU A 295 0.60 23.69 -3.75
N ASN A 296 -0.66 23.36 -4.06
CA ASN A 296 -1.73 23.26 -3.07
C ASN A 296 -1.46 22.17 -2.01
N ASP A 297 -0.83 21.05 -2.38
CA ASP A 297 -0.47 20.00 -1.42
C ASP A 297 0.55 20.45 -0.38
N LYS A 298 1.52 21.25 -0.82
CA LYS A 298 2.51 21.87 0.05
C LYS A 298 1.86 22.86 1.03
N GLU A 299 0.98 23.73 0.53
CA GLU A 299 0.24 24.69 1.35
C GLU A 299 -0.67 24.00 2.38
N GLU A 300 -1.47 23.02 1.96
CA GLU A 300 -2.40 22.30 2.85
C GLU A 300 -1.69 21.58 4.00
N LYS A 301 -0.44 21.14 3.78
CA LYS A 301 0.41 20.45 4.77
C LYS A 301 1.32 21.40 5.56
N GLY A 302 1.30 22.71 5.27
CA GLY A 302 2.09 23.73 5.97
C GLY A 302 3.60 23.60 5.77
N LYS A 303 4.04 23.29 4.54
CA LYS A 303 5.44 23.05 4.15
C LYS A 303 6.04 24.14 3.26
#